data_AF-A0A101XGP2-F1
#
_entry.id   AF-A0A101XGP2-F1
#
_cell.length_a   1.000
_cell.length_b   1.000
_cell.length_c   1.000
_cell.angle_alpha   90.00
_cell.angle_beta   90.00
_cell.angle_gamma   90.00
#
_symmetry.space_group_name_H-M   'P 1'
#
loop_
_entity.id
_entity.type
_entity.pdbx_description
1 polymer ?
#
loop_
_entity_poly.entity_id
_entity_poly.type
_entity_poly.pdbx_seq_one_letter_code
_entity_poly.pdbx_strand_id
1 'polypeptide(L)'
;MGDPKRPKKKHIEGKPKRLWNSELLMGELRLIGEYGLRNKRELWLARALLRRIKHRAREILSAPPEVREKAEAELKDRLFKMGLINDTSIPLDSVLALDVTAVLERRLQTLVYKRGLARSLHEARQLIVHGHIAVNGVRIRSPGYLVPRGLEDSVGLAPTSRIFKARVAQPGQGNQAAASEPQQTQ
;
A
#
# COMPACT_ATOMS: atom_id res chain seq x y z
N MET A 1 -24.91 19.70 -24.79
CA MET A 1 -23.60 20.06 -24.19
C MET A 1 -23.57 19.46 -22.79
N GLY A 2 -22.60 18.60 -22.48
CA GLY A 2 -22.54 17.87 -21.22
C GLY A 2 -21.95 18.68 -20.06
N ASP A 3 -22.10 18.16 -18.84
CA ASP A 3 -21.61 18.79 -17.62
C ASP A 3 -20.10 19.12 -17.68
N PRO A 4 -19.67 20.29 -17.18
CA PRO A 4 -18.27 20.69 -17.20
C PRO A 4 -17.41 19.81 -16.29
N LYS A 5 -16.35 19.21 -16.85
CA LYS A 5 -15.38 18.42 -16.10
C LYS A 5 -14.52 19.32 -15.20
N ARG A 6 -14.51 19.06 -13.89
CA ARG A 6 -13.66 19.76 -12.89
C ARG A 6 -12.48 18.89 -12.44
N PRO A 7 -11.32 18.90 -13.15
CA PRO A 7 -10.17 18.09 -12.76
C PRO A 7 -9.54 18.61 -11.46
N LYS A 8 -9.37 17.72 -10.46
CA LYS A 8 -8.69 18.04 -9.20
C LYS A 8 -7.34 17.34 -9.11
N LYS A 9 -6.31 18.06 -8.68
CA LYS A 9 -4.95 17.52 -8.47
C LYS A 9 -4.86 16.89 -7.07
N LYS A 10 -4.89 15.56 -7.00
CA LYS A 10 -4.94 14.77 -5.74
C LYS A 10 -3.73 14.93 -4.81
N HIS A 11 -2.55 15.26 -5.34
CA HIS A 11 -1.31 15.35 -4.56
C HIS A 11 -1.11 16.70 -3.86
N ILE A 12 -1.92 17.72 -4.18
CA ILE A 12 -1.71 19.09 -3.67
C ILE A 12 -1.82 19.13 -2.15
N GLU A 13 -2.81 18.44 -1.58
CA GLU A 13 -3.07 18.45 -0.14
C GLU A 13 -1.92 17.87 0.69
N GLY A 14 -1.09 17.00 0.10
CA GLY A 14 0.07 16.39 0.74
C GLY A 14 1.40 17.07 0.40
N LYS A 15 1.40 18.13 -0.42
CA LYS A 15 2.60 18.92 -0.73
C LYS A 15 3.01 19.73 0.51
N PRO A 16 4.29 19.76 0.88
CA PRO A 16 4.76 20.60 1.96
C PRO A 16 4.57 22.09 1.64
N LYS A 17 4.20 22.89 2.65
CA LYS A 17 4.04 24.34 2.49
C LYS A 17 5.37 25.04 2.22
N ARG A 18 6.42 24.68 2.98
CA ARG A 18 7.80 25.17 2.79
C ARG A 18 8.59 24.14 1.99
N LEU A 19 9.11 24.53 0.83
CA LEU A 19 9.80 23.62 -0.08
C LEU A 19 11.27 23.36 0.32
N TRP A 20 11.94 24.41 0.79
CA TRP A 20 13.38 24.39 1.12
C TRP A 20 13.57 24.17 2.62
N ASN A 21 13.36 22.95 3.06
CA ASN A 21 13.68 22.52 4.42
C ASN A 21 14.53 21.25 4.34
N SER A 22 15.78 21.31 4.77
CA SER A 22 16.75 20.23 4.66
C SER A 22 16.28 18.95 5.36
N GLU A 23 15.79 19.06 6.59
CA GLU A 23 15.28 17.93 7.38
C GLU A 23 14.12 17.23 6.68
N LEU A 24 13.17 18.01 6.15
CA LEU A 24 12.03 17.49 5.41
C LEU A 24 12.48 16.81 4.12
N LEU A 25 13.39 17.44 3.37
CA LEU A 25 13.91 16.88 2.13
C LEU A 25 14.64 15.55 2.37
N MET A 26 15.46 15.47 3.43
CA MET A 26 16.13 14.25 3.85
C MET A 26 15.15 13.16 4.26
N GLY A 27 14.14 13.49 5.08
CA GLY A 27 13.10 12.54 5.48
C GLY A 27 12.28 12.01 4.30
N GLU A 28 11.95 12.89 3.33
CA GLU A 28 11.29 12.46 2.09
C GLU A 28 12.17 11.54 1.25
N LEU A 29 13.47 11.84 1.14
CA LEU A 29 14.42 11.02 0.37
C LEU A 29 14.58 9.62 0.97
N ARG A 30 14.63 9.51 2.31
CA ARG A 30 14.67 8.22 3.00
C ARG A 30 13.45 7.36 2.64
N LEU A 31 12.24 7.90 2.79
CA LEU A 31 11.00 7.21 2.43
C LEU A 31 10.94 6.86 0.94
N ILE A 32 11.46 7.70 0.06
CA ILE A 32 11.51 7.42 -1.38
C ILE A 32 12.42 6.24 -1.68
N GLY A 33 13.59 6.18 -1.04
CA GLY A 33 14.53 5.06 -1.17
C GLY A 33 13.96 3.76 -0.63
N GLU A 34 13.49 3.77 0.63
CA GLU A 34 12.94 2.58 1.32
C GLU A 34 11.78 1.95 0.56
N TYR A 35 10.87 2.78 0.02
CA TYR A 35 9.65 2.32 -0.65
C TYR A 35 9.77 2.28 -2.18
N GLY A 36 10.95 2.56 -2.74
CA GLY A 36 11.20 2.51 -4.19
C GLY A 36 10.27 3.42 -5.01
N LEU A 37 10.00 4.63 -4.50
CA LEU A 37 9.12 5.60 -5.13
C LEU A 37 9.83 6.30 -6.29
N ARG A 38 9.13 6.53 -7.41
CA ARG A 38 9.76 7.23 -8.56
C ARG A 38 9.92 8.73 -8.28
N ASN A 39 8.88 9.36 -7.75
CA ASN A 39 8.78 10.81 -7.61
C ASN A 39 8.19 11.18 -6.24
N LYS A 40 8.57 12.36 -5.72
CA LYS A 40 7.96 12.98 -4.52
C LYS A 40 6.43 13.09 -4.58
N ARG A 41 5.86 13.23 -5.79
CA ARG A 41 4.41 13.29 -6.00
C ARG A 41 3.69 12.03 -5.48
N GLU A 42 4.31 10.86 -5.53
CA GLU A 42 3.73 9.63 -4.98
C GLU A 42 3.68 9.67 -3.45
N LEU A 43 4.74 10.19 -2.83
CA LEU A 43 4.77 10.42 -1.39
C LEU A 43 3.71 11.45 -0.96
N TRP A 44 3.56 12.53 -1.73
CA TRP A 44 2.53 13.54 -1.47
C TRP A 44 1.11 13.00 -1.68
N LEU A 45 0.91 12.04 -2.59
CA LEU A 45 -0.36 11.32 -2.72
C LEU A 45 -0.70 10.51 -1.46
N ALA A 46 0.28 9.79 -0.91
CA ALA A 46 0.10 9.04 0.34
C ALA A 46 -0.21 9.99 1.52
N ARG A 47 0.54 11.09 1.65
CA ARG A 47 0.26 12.15 2.64
C ARG A 47 -1.13 12.76 2.49
N ALA A 48 -1.55 13.05 1.26
CA ALA A 48 -2.87 13.62 0.99
C ALA A 48 -4.00 12.64 1.38
N LEU A 49 -3.80 11.34 1.17
CA LEU A 49 -4.75 10.32 1.61
C LEU A 49 -4.86 10.29 3.14
N LEU A 50 -3.72 10.20 3.84
CA LEU A 50 -3.67 10.22 5.30
C LEU A 50 -4.30 11.51 5.87
N ARG A 51 -4.01 12.66 5.27
CA ARG A 51 -4.58 13.95 5.68
C ARG A 51 -6.11 13.97 5.58
N ARG A 52 -6.68 13.42 4.52
CA ARG A 52 -8.14 13.31 4.35
C ARG A 52 -8.77 12.38 5.40
N ILE A 53 -8.10 11.27 5.72
CA ILE A 53 -8.54 10.35 6.77
C ILE A 53 -8.52 11.05 8.14
N LYS A 54 -7.40 11.69 8.50
CA LYS A 54 -7.28 12.45 9.76
C LYS A 54 -8.21 13.65 9.83
N HIS A 55 -8.54 14.28 8.69
CA HIS A 55 -9.55 15.33 8.64
C HIS A 55 -10.93 14.78 8.98
N ARG A 56 -11.31 13.66 8.34
CA ARG A 56 -12.60 13.02 8.60
C ARG A 56 -12.73 12.52 10.03
N ALA A 57 -11.67 11.94 10.60
CA ALA A 57 -11.65 11.53 12.00
C ALA A 57 -11.89 12.73 12.95
N ARG A 58 -11.27 13.89 12.70
CA ARG A 58 -11.50 15.10 13.49
C ARG A 58 -12.93 15.64 13.38
N GLU A 59 -13.52 15.59 12.19
CA GLU A 59 -14.93 15.97 11.99
C GLU A 59 -15.87 15.09 12.83
N ILE A 60 -15.62 13.77 12.86
CA ILE A 60 -16.43 12.82 13.62
C ILE A 60 -16.28 13.04 15.13
N LEU A 61 -15.06 13.27 15.62
CA LEU A 61 -14.81 13.60 17.02
C LEU A 61 -15.53 14.87 17.47
N SER A 62 -15.70 15.84 16.56
CA SER A 62 -16.43 17.08 16.83
C SER A 62 -17.96 16.94 16.73
N ALA A 63 -18.48 15.83 16.21
CA ALA A 63 -19.92 15.64 15.97
C ALA A 63 -20.67 15.22 17.25
N PRO A 64 -22.01 15.43 17.31
CA PRO A 64 -22.87 14.95 18.39
C PRO A 64 -22.82 13.41 18.55
N PRO A 65 -23.06 12.87 19.76
CA PRO A 65 -22.85 11.45 20.07
C PRO A 65 -23.68 10.50 19.17
N GLU A 66 -24.92 10.86 18.85
CA GLU A 66 -25.82 10.02 18.03
C GLU A 66 -25.30 9.77 16.60
N VAL A 67 -24.69 10.79 15.99
CA VAL A 67 -24.11 10.70 14.64
C VAL A 67 -22.70 10.12 14.71
N ARG A 68 -21.99 10.36 15.81
CA ARG A 68 -20.61 9.94 16.03
C ARG A 68 -20.46 8.43 15.94
N GLU A 69 -21.28 7.66 16.65
CA GLU A 69 -21.16 6.20 16.70
C GLU A 69 -21.30 5.56 15.31
N LYS A 70 -22.31 5.98 14.53
CA LYS A 70 -22.54 5.49 13.18
C LYS A 70 -21.39 5.86 12.24
N ALA A 71 -20.98 7.13 12.25
CA ALA A 71 -19.91 7.62 11.39
C ALA A 71 -18.54 7.03 11.77
N GLU A 72 -18.31 6.76 13.04
CA GLU A 72 -17.11 6.10 13.55
C GLU A 72 -17.04 4.66 13.06
N ALA A 73 -18.13 3.89 13.19
CA ALA A 73 -18.21 2.53 12.68
C ALA A 73 -17.93 2.47 11.16
N GLU A 74 -18.59 3.33 10.38
CA GLU A 74 -18.38 3.41 8.92
C GLU A 74 -16.93 3.75 8.55
N LEU A 75 -16.31 4.70 9.25
CA LEU A 75 -14.92 5.07 9.00
C LEU A 75 -13.98 3.91 9.36
N LYS A 76 -14.20 3.26 10.51
CA LYS A 76 -13.38 2.11 10.95
C LYS A 76 -13.49 0.95 9.99
N ASP A 77 -14.70 0.58 9.54
CA ASP A 77 -14.92 -0.48 8.56
C ASP A 77 -14.17 -0.20 7.25
N ARG A 78 -14.19 1.05 6.80
CA ARG A 78 -13.45 1.46 5.61
C ARG A 78 -11.94 1.34 5.80
N LEU A 79 -11.42 1.75 6.95
CA LEU A 79 -9.98 1.68 7.26
C LEU A 79 -9.51 0.23 7.44
N PHE A 80 -10.33 -0.62 8.06
CA PHE A 80 -10.10 -2.05 8.18
C PHE A 80 -10.05 -2.72 6.80
N LYS A 81 -11.01 -2.40 5.91
CA LYS A 81 -11.01 -2.89 4.52
C LYS A 81 -9.77 -2.44 3.74
N MET A 82 -9.28 -1.22 3.98
CA MET A 82 -8.03 -0.73 3.38
C MET A 82 -6.77 -1.36 4.01
N GLY A 83 -6.90 -2.02 5.16
CA GLY A 83 -5.79 -2.60 5.91
C GLY A 83 -4.89 -1.57 6.60
N LEU A 84 -5.41 -0.37 6.87
CA LEU A 84 -4.67 0.65 7.63
C LEU A 84 -4.78 0.45 9.14
N ILE A 85 -5.75 -0.37 9.56
CA ILE A 85 -6.03 -0.72 10.94
C ILE A 85 -6.15 -2.25 11.02
N ASN A 86 -5.57 -2.82 12.07
CA ASN A 86 -5.62 -4.26 12.32
C ASN A 86 -6.98 -4.68 12.91
N ASP A 87 -7.55 -3.88 13.81
CA ASP A 87 -8.79 -4.24 14.52
C ASP A 87 -9.78 -3.08 14.58
N THR A 88 -11.07 -3.38 14.44
CA THR A 88 -12.17 -2.39 14.51
C THR A 88 -12.40 -1.87 15.94
N SER A 89 -11.89 -2.57 16.96
CA SER A 89 -12.02 -2.19 18.37
C SER A 89 -11.17 -0.99 18.78
N ILE A 90 -10.20 -0.58 17.96
CA ILE A 90 -9.28 0.51 18.28
C ILE A 90 -10.04 1.84 18.40
N PRO A 91 -9.72 2.70 19.39
CA PRO A 91 -10.35 4.01 19.51
C PRO A 91 -10.04 4.92 18.31
N LEU A 92 -10.96 5.84 18.01
CA LEU A 92 -10.82 6.75 16.88
C LEU A 92 -9.58 7.65 16.98
N ASP A 93 -9.13 7.97 18.21
CA ASP A 93 -7.95 8.80 18.45
C ASP A 93 -6.66 8.18 17.89
N SER A 94 -6.54 6.84 17.93
CA SER A 94 -5.38 6.15 17.35
C SER A 94 -5.28 6.35 15.84
N VAL A 95 -6.40 6.62 15.14
CA VAL A 95 -6.40 6.95 13.71
C VAL A 95 -5.61 8.24 13.43
N LEU A 96 -5.60 9.18 14.39
CA LEU A 96 -4.84 10.43 14.29
C LEU A 96 -3.33 10.20 14.42
N ALA A 97 -2.90 9.10 15.05
CA ALA A 97 -1.49 8.74 15.21
C ALA A 97 -0.91 8.02 13.98
N LEU A 98 -1.72 7.60 12.99
CA LEU A 98 -1.21 6.89 11.80
C LEU A 98 -0.15 7.70 11.04
N ASP A 99 0.88 7.01 10.61
CA ASP A 99 1.97 7.56 9.80
C ASP A 99 1.78 7.30 8.30
N VAL A 100 2.60 7.99 7.50
CA VAL A 100 2.60 7.85 6.04
C VAL A 100 3.11 6.47 5.63
N THR A 101 3.99 5.86 6.43
CA THR A 101 4.50 4.50 6.25
C THR A 101 3.37 3.49 6.18
N ALA A 102 2.36 3.58 7.06
CA ALA A 102 1.19 2.72 7.04
C ALA A 102 0.48 2.72 5.68
N VAL A 103 0.41 3.87 4.99
CA VAL A 103 -0.19 3.94 3.64
C VAL A 103 0.76 3.35 2.57
N LEU A 104 2.07 3.57 2.70
CA LEU A 104 3.06 3.09 1.74
C LEU A 104 3.22 1.56 1.80
N GLU A 105 3.11 0.96 2.98
CA GLU A 105 3.17 -0.50 3.16
C GLU A 105 2.01 -1.24 2.49
N ARG A 106 0.86 -0.59 2.29
CA ARG A 106 -0.33 -1.17 1.65
C ARG A 106 -0.32 -1.14 0.12
N ARG A 107 0.72 -0.55 -0.47
CA ARG A 107 0.83 -0.47 -1.92
C ARG A 107 1.09 -1.85 -2.52
N LEU A 108 0.59 -2.08 -3.73
CA LEU A 108 0.85 -3.33 -4.44
C LEU A 108 2.35 -3.59 -4.60
N GLN A 109 3.15 -2.54 -4.87
CA GLN A 109 4.60 -2.64 -5.00
C GLN A 109 5.29 -3.20 -3.74
N THR A 110 4.94 -2.70 -2.57
CA THR A 110 5.51 -3.14 -1.29
C THR A 110 5.03 -4.53 -0.92
N LEU A 111 3.75 -4.83 -1.13
CA LEU A 111 3.20 -6.16 -0.85
C LEU A 111 3.83 -7.25 -1.72
N VAL A 112 4.08 -6.97 -3.00
CA VAL A 112 4.77 -7.87 -3.92
C VAL A 112 6.19 -8.18 -3.45
N TYR A 113 6.91 -7.16 -2.97
CA TYR A 113 8.23 -7.33 -2.39
C TYR A 113 8.18 -8.13 -1.07
N LYS A 114 7.27 -7.77 -0.15
CA LYS A 114 7.09 -8.48 1.14
C LYS A 114 6.68 -9.94 0.95
N ARG A 115 5.95 -10.29 -0.12
CA ARG A 115 5.59 -11.67 -0.48
C ARG A 115 6.68 -12.45 -1.21
N GLY A 116 7.87 -11.87 -1.42
CA GLY A 116 8.99 -12.55 -2.09
C GLY A 116 8.77 -12.82 -3.59
N LEU A 117 7.77 -12.18 -4.22
CA LEU A 117 7.54 -12.31 -5.66
C LEU A 117 8.59 -11.57 -6.50
N ALA A 118 9.25 -10.57 -5.90
CA ALA A 118 10.34 -9.80 -6.46
C ALA A 118 11.49 -9.72 -5.45
N ARG A 119 12.73 -9.61 -5.93
CA ARG A 119 13.94 -9.50 -5.09
C ARG A 119 14.21 -8.06 -4.63
N SER A 120 13.64 -7.07 -5.31
CA SER A 120 13.77 -5.65 -4.99
C SER A 120 12.47 -4.90 -5.25
N LEU A 121 12.25 -3.77 -4.56
CA LEU A 121 11.10 -2.89 -4.82
C LEU A 121 11.10 -2.32 -6.24
N HIS A 122 12.27 -2.11 -6.86
CA HIS A 122 12.36 -1.64 -8.25
C HIS A 122 11.94 -2.73 -9.23
N GLU A 123 12.33 -3.97 -8.97
CA GLU A 123 11.89 -5.14 -9.75
C GLU A 123 10.38 -5.35 -9.61
N ALA A 124 9.84 -5.27 -8.37
CA ALA A 124 8.40 -5.34 -8.13
C ALA A 124 7.63 -4.35 -8.99
N ARG A 125 8.15 -3.12 -9.13
CA ARG A 125 7.55 -2.10 -9.98
C ARG A 125 7.54 -2.48 -11.47
N GLN A 126 8.64 -3.02 -11.98
CA GLN A 126 8.74 -3.49 -13.37
C GLN A 126 7.73 -4.61 -13.64
N LEU A 127 7.64 -5.59 -12.75
CA LEU A 127 6.69 -6.69 -12.87
C LEU A 127 5.23 -6.20 -12.91
N ILE A 128 4.89 -5.22 -12.07
CA ILE A 128 3.56 -4.62 -12.06
C ILE A 128 3.29 -3.89 -13.38
N VAL A 129 4.18 -2.99 -13.80
CA VAL A 129 4.00 -2.17 -15.01
C VAL A 129 3.89 -3.05 -16.26
N HIS A 130 4.69 -4.11 -16.36
CA HIS A 130 4.62 -5.08 -17.46
C HIS A 130 3.42 -6.04 -17.37
N GLY A 131 2.64 -6.01 -16.29
CA GLY A 131 1.42 -6.79 -16.13
C GLY A 131 1.66 -8.27 -15.81
N HIS A 132 2.75 -8.57 -15.11
CA HIS A 132 3.06 -9.92 -14.63
C HIS A 132 2.38 -10.25 -13.30
N ILE A 133 1.73 -9.28 -12.66
CA ILE A 133 1.10 -9.43 -11.36
C ILE A 133 -0.43 -9.33 -11.50
N ALA A 134 -1.12 -10.19 -10.78
CA ALA A 134 -2.56 -10.19 -10.66
C ALA A 134 -3.00 -10.18 -9.18
N VAL A 135 -4.14 -9.57 -8.93
CA VAL A 135 -4.84 -9.61 -7.65
C VAL A 135 -6.21 -10.22 -7.92
N ASN A 136 -6.51 -11.35 -7.28
CA ASN A 136 -7.73 -12.13 -7.54
C ASN A 136 -7.95 -12.42 -9.03
N GLY A 137 -6.89 -12.82 -9.75
CA GLY A 137 -6.92 -13.11 -11.20
C GLY A 137 -6.96 -11.88 -12.12
N VAL A 138 -7.21 -10.67 -11.59
CA VAL A 138 -7.24 -9.43 -12.39
C VAL A 138 -5.84 -8.82 -12.47
N ARG A 139 -5.36 -8.57 -13.69
CA ARG A 139 -4.05 -7.92 -13.90
C ARG A 139 -4.09 -6.45 -13.51
N ILE A 140 -3.21 -6.05 -12.60
CA ILE A 140 -3.09 -4.66 -12.15
C ILE A 140 -1.75 -4.10 -12.62
N ARG A 141 -1.78 -3.00 -13.36
CA ARG A 141 -0.58 -2.31 -13.88
C ARG A 141 -0.15 -1.07 -13.09
N SER A 142 -0.84 -0.76 -11.99
CA SER A 142 -0.57 0.42 -11.16
C SER A 142 0.18 0.03 -9.88
N PRO A 143 1.46 0.42 -9.71
CA PRO A 143 2.22 0.17 -8.47
C PRO A 143 1.66 0.90 -7.25
N GLY A 144 0.92 1.99 -7.47
CA GLY A 144 0.27 2.78 -6.43
C GLY A 144 -1.12 2.27 -6.03
N TYR A 145 -1.54 1.12 -6.54
CA TYR A 145 -2.78 0.47 -6.11
C TYR A 145 -2.69 0.09 -4.62
N LEU A 146 -3.68 0.51 -3.82
CA LEU A 146 -3.80 0.12 -2.42
C LEU A 146 -4.60 -1.18 -2.37
N VAL A 147 -3.97 -2.26 -1.92
CA VAL A 147 -4.61 -3.58 -1.89
C VAL A 147 -5.54 -3.65 -0.67
N PRO A 148 -6.84 -3.94 -0.85
CA PRO A 148 -7.74 -4.20 0.26
C PRO A 148 -7.30 -5.42 1.05
N ARG A 149 -7.56 -5.44 2.36
CA ARG A 149 -7.10 -6.49 3.25
C ARG A 149 -7.52 -7.89 2.81
N GLY A 150 -8.79 -8.07 2.46
CA GLY A 150 -9.31 -9.36 1.99
C GLY A 150 -8.74 -9.84 0.65
N LEU A 151 -8.01 -9.00 -0.10
CA LEU A 151 -7.40 -9.38 -1.36
C LEU A 151 -5.89 -9.62 -1.27
N GLU A 152 -5.28 -9.42 -0.09
CA GLU A 152 -3.84 -9.58 0.09
C GLU A 152 -3.38 -10.99 -0.27
N ASP A 153 -4.10 -12.01 0.17
CA ASP A 153 -3.74 -13.41 -0.06
C ASP A 153 -3.84 -13.83 -1.52
N SER A 154 -4.66 -13.10 -2.28
CA SER A 154 -4.84 -13.30 -3.71
C SER A 154 -3.80 -12.60 -4.59
N VAL A 155 -2.79 -11.94 -4.00
CA VAL A 155 -1.70 -11.29 -4.74
C VAL A 155 -0.73 -12.35 -5.24
N GLY A 156 -0.66 -12.52 -6.56
CA GLY A 156 0.19 -13.52 -7.19
C GLY A 156 0.64 -13.13 -8.59
N LEU A 157 1.33 -14.06 -9.26
CA LEU A 157 1.66 -13.91 -10.67
C LEU A 157 0.40 -14.07 -11.53
N ALA A 158 0.30 -13.26 -12.57
CA ALA A 158 -0.79 -13.38 -13.52
C ALA A 158 -0.66 -14.72 -14.28
N PRO A 159 -1.74 -15.52 -14.40
CA PRO A 159 -1.68 -16.88 -14.96
C PRO A 159 -1.21 -16.90 -16.42
N THR A 160 -1.53 -15.84 -17.15
CA THR A 160 -1.12 -15.60 -18.53
C THR A 160 0.31 -15.11 -18.71
N SER A 161 0.99 -14.69 -17.65
CA SER A 161 2.31 -14.08 -17.75
C SER A 161 3.36 -15.12 -18.16
N ARG A 162 4.37 -14.68 -18.93
CA ARG A 162 5.50 -15.55 -19.33
C ARG A 162 6.24 -16.11 -18.10
N ILE A 163 6.38 -15.31 -17.04
CA ILE A 163 7.04 -15.71 -15.80
C ILE A 163 6.27 -16.83 -15.10
N PHE A 164 4.94 -16.71 -15.01
CA PHE A 164 4.12 -17.78 -14.46
C PHE A 164 4.25 -19.06 -15.29
N LYS A 165 4.12 -18.97 -16.62
CA LYS A 165 4.29 -20.11 -17.52
C LYS A 165 5.67 -20.77 -17.39
N ALA A 166 6.73 -19.97 -17.28
CA ALA A 166 8.09 -20.49 -17.09
C ALA A 166 8.26 -21.21 -15.73
N ARG A 167 7.67 -20.68 -14.65
CA ARG A 167 7.70 -21.34 -13.32
C ARG A 167 6.91 -22.65 -13.30
N VAL A 168 5.73 -22.68 -13.94
CA VAL A 168 4.93 -23.91 -14.05
C VAL A 168 5.60 -24.95 -14.95
N ALA A 169 6.28 -24.52 -16.01
CA ALA A 169 6.99 -25.42 -16.93
C ALA A 169 8.27 -26.05 -16.34
N GLN A 170 8.81 -25.51 -15.24
CA GLN A 170 9.99 -26.06 -14.56
C GLN A 170 9.67 -26.45 -13.11
N PRO A 171 8.92 -27.55 -12.88
CA PRO A 171 8.51 -27.96 -11.53
C PRO A 171 9.66 -28.53 -10.66
N GLY A 172 10.93 -28.50 -11.09
CA GLY A 172 12.00 -29.34 -10.53
C GLY A 172 13.23 -28.67 -9.87
N GLN A 173 13.32 -27.35 -9.68
CA GLN A 173 14.54 -26.71 -9.14
C GLN A 173 14.39 -25.94 -7.82
N GLY A 174 13.24 -26.04 -7.15
CA GLY A 174 12.91 -25.15 -6.03
C GLY A 174 12.56 -25.84 -4.72
N ASN A 175 13.27 -26.90 -4.29
CA ASN A 175 13.16 -27.36 -2.89
C ASN A 175 14.35 -28.23 -2.40
N GLN A 176 15.60 -27.85 -2.67
CA GLN A 176 16.78 -28.50 -2.06
C GLN A 176 17.39 -27.70 -0.88
N ALA A 177 16.83 -26.53 -0.53
CA ALA A 177 17.43 -25.66 0.50
C ALA A 177 16.87 -25.85 1.93
N ALA A 178 15.93 -26.78 2.16
CA ALA A 178 15.26 -26.94 3.46
C ALA A 178 15.54 -28.27 4.19
N ALA A 179 16.47 -29.11 3.71
CA ALA A 179 16.71 -30.46 4.26
C ALA A 179 18.13 -30.69 4.83
N SER A 180 18.78 -29.65 5.36
CA SER A 180 20.00 -29.83 6.17
C SER A 180 19.71 -29.47 7.62
N GLU A 181 19.04 -30.38 8.33
CA GLU A 181 19.13 -30.43 9.79
C GLU A 181 20.57 -30.83 10.16
N PRO A 182 21.27 -30.09 11.01
CA PRO A 182 22.58 -30.52 11.49
C PRO A 182 22.39 -31.70 12.44
N GLN A 183 22.89 -32.86 12.03
CA GLN A 183 23.01 -34.04 12.89
C GLN A 183 23.86 -33.67 14.11
N GLN A 184 23.28 -33.84 15.30
CA GLN A 184 23.98 -33.80 16.58
C GLN A 184 25.03 -34.89 16.60
N THR A 185 26.31 -34.50 16.60
CA THR A 185 27.41 -35.41 16.94
C THR A 185 27.45 -35.59 18.46
N GLN A 186 27.49 -36.86 18.86
CA GLN A 186 27.73 -37.34 20.23
C GLN A 186 29.18 -37.08 20.67
#